data_AF-A0A1F2S9I6-F1
#
_entry.id   AF-A0A1F2S9I6-F1
#
_cell.length_a   1.000
_cell.length_b   1.000
_cell.length_c   1.000
_cell.angle_alpha   90.00
_cell.angle_beta   90.00
_cell.angle_gamma   90.00
#
_symmetry.space_group_name_H-M   'P 1'
#
loop_
_entity.id
_entity.type
_entity.pdbx_description
1 polymer ?
#
loop_
_entity_poly.entity_id
_entity_poly.type
_entity_poly.pdbx_seq_one_letter_code
_entity_poly.pdbx_strand_id
1 'polypeptide(L)'
;MKFSAKVVMLLITCGIMTFPALLSAQAPNYIFHNGKILTVDNNFSIAQAVAVTGNQITAVGTDTAVLATAGQNTQKIDLKGRTVIPGLIDTHRHMYSYAEGSFGRLLTPEQRRRYPLSWNGVTTKEDVVNQVRGGIALYKPAPGKWMYFTGGPAAGAQTEILFDQLTGKDLDRAAPNNPVVLGLGIPDFNGFMVNQVAIDLLMSKHGNFIKKYGRFWVDSAGQPDGHLEPPASRLVSPYTYDRKPEDLAVLYKPDMEEMNSMGITTVSSRLPEDTKAAYSWLRDRNQMTVRVGQGMIEAFGNIEDLKTGMAALRGKTGSGDDWQWVTGAGPTAIDGSNSRACTDQKRTGGAYGPLDSWFPVGQCHNDIEYRGSPKRASAISGNYYREWTVESARNAVRFANVHVAGDRGVGGLLNIIEEIQREMGPDSTQGWATDHCTMVNPADFPRLARLKVWMSCLIRINLTNMATAYGERIANTFHAPAQSMINAGVKVVFETDTNVYIWDHMETFVTRKDSKGKVWGPQDRVDHPTILKMTTSWAADYVLKPNKLGTIERGKLADLVVLDRDFLTIPSDDISEVTPVLTVVDGKVVFVLTDFARENNFRPAGSLVSTYQDLVARRPAGGGFGGGGG
;
A
#
# COMPACT_ATOMS: atom_id res chain seq x y z
N MET A 1 -14.06 42.48 -83.13
CA MET A 1 -13.01 43.51 -83.01
C MET A 1 -11.92 42.98 -82.08
N LYS A 2 -10.68 42.74 -82.59
CA LYS A 2 -9.39 42.67 -81.83
C LYS A 2 -9.27 41.55 -80.74
N PHE A 3 -8.18 40.83 -80.48
CA PHE A 3 -6.77 40.79 -80.87
C PHE A 3 -6.23 39.39 -80.46
N SER A 4 -5.15 38.95 -81.10
CA SER A 4 -4.36 37.74 -80.81
C SER A 4 -3.45 37.92 -79.58
N ALA A 5 -3.14 36.87 -78.81
CA ALA A 5 -1.83 36.67 -78.17
C ALA A 5 -1.66 35.26 -77.56
N LYS A 6 -0.50 34.66 -77.84
CA LYS A 6 0.00 33.36 -77.39
C LYS A 6 0.31 33.36 -75.89
N VAL A 7 0.00 32.27 -75.19
CA VAL A 7 0.51 32.00 -73.83
C VAL A 7 1.64 30.97 -73.95
N VAL A 8 2.83 31.39 -73.52
CA VAL A 8 4.04 30.58 -73.36
C VAL A 8 3.92 29.76 -72.09
N MET A 9 4.06 28.44 -72.17
CA MET A 9 4.07 27.53 -71.03
C MET A 9 5.50 27.44 -70.48
N LEU A 10 5.75 28.07 -69.33
CA LEU A 10 7.03 28.01 -68.62
C LEU A 10 7.01 26.81 -67.67
N LEU A 11 7.79 25.77 -67.97
CA LEU A 11 8.05 24.65 -67.08
C LEU A 11 9.05 25.07 -66.00
N ILE A 12 8.56 25.29 -64.77
CA ILE A 12 9.40 25.42 -63.58
C ILE A 12 9.58 24.03 -62.97
N THR A 13 10.71 23.38 -63.27
CA THR A 13 11.15 22.19 -62.53
C THR A 13 11.70 22.61 -61.17
N CYS A 14 10.86 22.54 -60.14
CA CYS A 14 11.28 22.69 -58.75
C CYS A 14 11.94 21.38 -58.30
N GLY A 15 13.27 21.36 -58.23
CA GLY A 15 14.02 20.24 -57.65
C GLY A 15 13.76 20.17 -56.15
N ILE A 16 12.92 19.23 -55.72
CA ILE A 16 12.76 18.89 -54.30
C ILE A 16 13.99 18.06 -53.90
N MET A 17 15.01 18.71 -53.33
CA MET A 17 16.02 17.99 -52.55
C MET A 17 15.36 17.48 -51.27
N THR A 18 14.98 16.21 -51.25
CA THR A 18 14.62 15.51 -50.02
C THR A 18 15.90 15.28 -49.22
N PHE A 19 16.22 16.18 -48.29
CA PHE A 19 17.13 15.82 -47.20
C PHE A 19 16.42 14.76 -46.35
N PRO A 20 17.00 13.57 -46.16
CA PRO A 20 16.50 12.69 -45.12
C PRO A 20 16.71 13.43 -43.80
N ALA A 21 15.62 13.77 -43.12
CA ALA A 21 15.70 14.18 -41.73
C ALA A 21 16.23 12.98 -40.95
N LEU A 22 17.56 12.91 -40.80
CA LEU A 22 18.18 12.19 -39.70
C LEU A 22 17.57 12.82 -38.45
N LEU A 23 16.53 12.18 -37.90
CA LEU A 23 16.07 12.43 -36.55
C LEU A 23 17.28 12.18 -35.65
N SER A 24 18.03 13.24 -35.38
CA SER A 24 19.06 13.25 -34.36
C SER A 24 18.39 12.77 -33.08
N ALA A 25 18.88 11.66 -32.53
CA ALA A 25 18.39 11.17 -31.25
C ALA A 25 18.49 12.32 -30.25
N GLN A 26 17.37 12.66 -29.60
CA GLN A 26 17.31 13.75 -28.66
C GLN A 26 18.40 13.56 -27.60
N ALA A 27 19.24 14.59 -27.40
CA ALA A 27 20.28 14.54 -26.40
C ALA A 27 19.68 14.36 -24.99
N PRO A 28 20.36 13.67 -24.06
CA PRO A 28 19.88 13.47 -22.71
C PRO A 28 19.62 14.78 -21.97
N ASN A 29 18.60 14.81 -21.12
CA ASN A 29 18.39 15.86 -20.14
C ASN A 29 19.46 15.79 -19.05
N TYR A 30 19.72 14.58 -18.54
CA TYR A 30 20.68 14.32 -17.48
C TYR A 30 21.65 13.20 -17.88
N ILE A 31 22.91 13.34 -17.50
CA ILE A 31 23.87 12.24 -17.45
C ILE A 31 24.44 12.22 -16.03
N PHE A 32 24.21 11.13 -15.31
CA PHE A 32 24.85 10.84 -14.04
C PHE A 32 26.07 9.98 -14.34
N HIS A 33 27.28 10.45 -13.99
CA HIS A 33 28.54 9.80 -14.36
C HIS A 33 29.54 9.78 -13.19
N ASN A 34 30.65 9.06 -13.36
CA ASN A 34 31.66 8.83 -12.33
C ASN A 34 31.03 8.26 -11.05
N GLY A 35 30.15 7.27 -11.20
CA GLY A 35 29.46 6.63 -10.08
C GLY A 35 29.53 5.11 -10.12
N LYS A 36 28.89 4.50 -9.12
CA LYS A 36 28.65 3.05 -9.07
C LYS A 36 27.18 2.78 -9.36
N ILE A 37 26.85 2.56 -10.62
CA ILE A 37 25.47 2.37 -11.08
C ILE A 37 25.09 0.88 -10.91
N LEU A 38 24.35 0.56 -9.86
CA LEU A 38 23.82 -0.79 -9.64
C LEU A 38 22.60 -0.96 -10.52
N THR A 39 22.71 -1.71 -11.62
CA THR A 39 21.62 -1.84 -12.58
C THR A 39 20.47 -2.70 -12.06
N VAL A 40 20.78 -3.64 -11.17
CA VAL A 40 19.85 -4.67 -10.65
C VAL A 40 19.19 -5.49 -11.78
N ASP A 41 19.82 -5.52 -12.95
CA ASP A 41 19.45 -6.42 -14.04
C ASP A 41 19.65 -7.89 -13.62
N ASN A 42 19.31 -8.83 -14.51
CA ASN A 42 19.44 -10.26 -14.21
C ASN A 42 20.87 -10.69 -13.84
N ASN A 43 21.88 -9.94 -14.31
CA ASN A 43 23.30 -10.22 -14.04
C ASN A 43 23.84 -9.40 -12.85
N PHE A 44 23.02 -8.53 -12.26
CA PHE A 44 23.42 -7.55 -11.26
C PHE A 44 24.62 -6.68 -11.73
N SER A 45 24.59 -6.22 -12.98
CA SER A 45 25.68 -5.47 -13.60
C SER A 45 25.95 -4.14 -12.89
N ILE A 46 27.22 -3.73 -12.84
CA ILE A 46 27.64 -2.42 -12.34
C ILE A 46 28.17 -1.58 -13.52
N ALA A 47 27.61 -0.39 -13.71
CA ALA A 47 28.05 0.58 -14.70
C ALA A 47 28.64 1.84 -14.04
N GLN A 48 29.21 2.74 -14.84
CA GLN A 48 29.83 3.99 -14.36
C GLN A 48 28.92 5.20 -14.57
N ALA A 49 28.07 5.15 -15.61
CA ALA A 49 27.19 6.24 -15.98
C ALA A 49 25.83 5.78 -16.52
N VAL A 50 24.83 6.66 -16.38
CA VAL A 50 23.48 6.53 -16.91
C VAL A 50 23.00 7.85 -17.52
N ALA A 51 22.39 7.79 -18.71
CA ALA A 51 21.78 8.93 -19.40
C ALA A 51 20.25 8.84 -19.36
N VAL A 52 19.60 9.97 -19.09
CA VAL A 52 18.14 10.12 -19.01
C VAL A 52 17.68 11.13 -20.06
N THR A 53 16.74 10.74 -20.92
CA THR A 53 16.12 11.60 -21.94
C THR A 53 14.61 11.53 -21.81
N GLY A 54 13.96 12.69 -21.64
CA GLY A 54 12.56 12.76 -21.24
C GLY A 54 12.36 12.00 -19.94
N ASN A 55 11.55 10.96 -19.99
CA ASN A 55 11.26 10.09 -18.86
C ASN A 55 11.94 8.70 -18.92
N GLN A 56 12.87 8.48 -19.85
CA GLN A 56 13.48 7.18 -20.08
C GLN A 56 14.99 7.18 -19.90
N ILE A 57 15.52 6.02 -19.53
CA ILE A 57 16.94 5.71 -19.57
C ILE A 57 17.33 5.43 -21.03
N THR A 58 18.28 6.19 -21.58
CA THR A 58 18.70 6.06 -23.00
C THR A 58 20.10 5.49 -23.18
N ALA A 59 20.94 5.52 -22.14
CA ALA A 59 22.23 4.84 -22.13
C ALA A 59 22.65 4.45 -20.71
N VAL A 60 23.33 3.31 -20.58
CA VAL A 60 23.95 2.81 -19.36
C VAL A 60 25.28 2.18 -19.76
N GLY A 61 26.38 2.49 -19.08
CA GLY A 61 27.68 1.93 -19.44
C GLY A 61 28.86 2.65 -18.80
N THR A 62 29.99 2.69 -19.51
CA THR A 62 31.20 3.40 -19.09
C THR A 62 31.00 4.92 -19.18
N ASP A 63 31.77 5.67 -18.39
CA ASP A 63 31.72 7.14 -18.41
C ASP A 63 31.95 7.68 -19.81
N THR A 64 33.01 7.20 -20.48
CA THR A 64 33.36 7.62 -21.84
C THR A 64 32.22 7.42 -22.82
N ALA A 65 31.57 6.26 -22.80
CA ALA A 65 30.51 5.93 -23.75
C ALA A 65 29.24 6.76 -23.52
N VAL A 66 28.85 6.94 -22.25
CA VAL A 66 27.62 7.67 -21.92
C VAL A 66 27.83 9.18 -22.05
N LEU A 67 28.97 9.74 -21.61
CA LEU A 67 29.26 11.17 -21.76
C LEU A 67 29.35 11.61 -23.22
N ALA A 68 29.73 10.72 -24.14
CA ALA A 68 29.73 10.99 -25.58
C ALA A 68 28.32 11.25 -26.14
N THR A 69 27.25 10.86 -25.42
CA THR A 69 25.86 11.13 -25.81
C THR A 69 25.38 12.54 -25.44
N ALA A 70 26.17 13.30 -24.67
CA ALA A 70 25.79 14.61 -24.19
C ALA A 70 25.59 15.62 -25.33
N GLY A 71 24.47 16.35 -25.30
CA GLY A 71 24.24 17.52 -26.12
C GLY A 71 24.59 18.82 -25.39
N GLN A 72 24.39 19.95 -26.07
CA GLN A 72 24.71 21.29 -25.55
C GLN A 72 23.99 21.62 -24.22
N ASN A 73 22.76 21.11 -24.05
CA ASN A 73 21.93 21.38 -22.87
C ASN A 73 21.89 20.21 -21.88
N THR A 74 22.67 19.15 -22.11
CA THR A 74 22.71 18.00 -21.20
C THR A 74 23.36 18.38 -19.89
N GLN A 75 22.64 18.22 -18.79
CA GLN A 75 23.19 18.41 -17.46
C GLN A 75 24.00 17.18 -17.05
N LYS A 76 25.31 17.37 -16.90
CA LYS A 76 26.26 16.34 -16.45
C LYS A 76 26.41 16.46 -14.94
N ILE A 77 26.05 15.39 -14.22
CA ILE A 77 26.08 15.31 -12.77
C ILE A 77 27.22 14.36 -12.40
N ASP A 78 28.27 14.89 -11.78
CA ASP A 78 29.43 14.13 -11.32
C ASP A 78 29.10 13.51 -9.96
N LEU A 79 28.96 12.19 -9.94
CA LEU A 79 28.58 11.45 -8.74
C LEU A 79 29.72 11.33 -7.73
N LYS A 80 30.98 11.57 -8.13
CA LYS A 80 32.18 11.42 -7.28
C LYS A 80 32.26 10.06 -6.59
N GLY A 81 31.96 9.00 -7.33
CA GLY A 81 31.97 7.62 -6.87
C GLY A 81 30.71 7.17 -6.12
N ARG A 82 29.72 8.05 -5.92
CA ARG A 82 28.45 7.68 -5.26
C ARG A 82 27.69 6.59 -6.01
N THR A 83 26.88 5.85 -5.25
CA THR A 83 26.07 4.76 -5.77
C THR A 83 24.75 5.26 -6.33
N VAL A 84 24.34 4.69 -7.46
CA VAL A 84 23.00 4.88 -8.03
C VAL A 84 22.29 3.54 -8.08
N ILE A 85 21.03 3.53 -7.64
CA ILE A 85 20.14 2.37 -7.68
C ILE A 85 18.86 2.71 -8.45
N PRO A 86 18.09 1.69 -8.92
CA PRO A 86 16.73 1.93 -9.38
C PRO A 86 15.90 2.55 -8.25
N GLY A 87 14.88 3.33 -8.62
CA GLY A 87 13.88 3.85 -7.70
C GLY A 87 13.32 2.74 -6.80
N LEU A 88 13.25 2.98 -5.49
CA LEU A 88 12.72 2.00 -4.55
C LEU A 88 11.20 1.86 -4.74
N ILE A 89 10.73 0.63 -4.60
CA ILE A 89 9.34 0.23 -4.70
C ILE A 89 8.92 -0.40 -3.38
N ASP A 90 7.98 0.24 -2.70
CA ASP A 90 7.36 -0.27 -1.48
C ASP A 90 6.06 -1.01 -1.84
N THR A 91 6.01 -2.33 -1.68
CA THR A 91 4.89 -3.12 -2.22
C THR A 91 3.61 -3.06 -1.39
N HIS A 92 3.68 -2.52 -0.16
CA HIS A 92 2.52 -2.28 0.69
C HIS A 92 2.74 -1.12 1.66
N ARG A 93 1.89 -0.09 1.56
CA ARG A 93 1.83 1.02 2.52
C ARG A 93 0.42 1.60 2.63
N HIS A 94 0.00 1.99 3.83
CA HIS A 94 -1.29 2.65 4.06
C HIS A 94 -1.27 4.18 3.78
N MET A 95 -1.05 4.58 2.53
CA MET A 95 -0.84 5.99 2.13
C MET A 95 -1.92 6.94 2.71
N TYR A 96 -3.20 6.61 2.54
CA TYR A 96 -4.28 7.49 3.00
C TYR A 96 -4.34 7.63 4.52
N SER A 97 -4.19 6.53 5.27
CA SER A 97 -4.27 6.55 6.73
C SER A 97 -3.11 7.32 7.36
N TYR A 98 -1.90 7.15 6.82
CA TYR A 98 -0.72 7.87 7.32
C TYR A 98 -0.77 9.36 6.97
N ALA A 99 -1.11 9.72 5.74
CA ALA A 99 -1.24 11.13 5.37
C ALA A 99 -2.35 11.83 6.20
N GLU A 100 -3.47 11.16 6.46
CA GLU A 100 -4.51 11.67 7.36
C GLU A 100 -4.02 11.81 8.81
N GLY A 101 -3.28 10.82 9.32
CA GLY A 101 -2.70 10.86 10.66
C GLY A 101 -1.70 11.99 10.85
N SER A 102 -0.74 12.12 9.91
CA SER A 102 0.38 13.07 9.98
C SER A 102 -0.02 14.49 9.58
N PHE A 103 -0.87 14.65 8.56
CA PHE A 103 -1.17 15.94 7.95
C PHE A 103 -2.64 16.36 8.07
N GLY A 104 -3.54 15.53 8.61
CA GLY A 104 -4.99 15.81 8.64
C GLY A 104 -5.40 17.10 9.35
N ARG A 105 -4.52 17.69 10.17
CA ARG A 105 -4.71 19.02 10.79
C ARG A 105 -4.57 20.19 9.82
N LEU A 106 -4.04 19.97 8.62
CA LEU A 106 -4.04 20.97 7.53
C LEU A 106 -5.45 21.20 6.96
N LEU A 107 -6.39 20.28 7.21
CA LEU A 107 -7.77 20.40 6.80
C LEU A 107 -8.66 20.91 7.92
N THR A 108 -9.65 21.72 7.55
CA THR A 108 -10.79 22.04 8.42
C THR A 108 -11.55 20.75 8.80
N PRO A 109 -12.26 20.72 9.93
CA PRO A 109 -13.09 19.57 10.30
C PRO A 109 -14.08 19.16 9.20
N GLU A 110 -14.68 20.13 8.51
CA GLU A 110 -15.65 19.93 7.43
C GLU A 110 -15.01 19.29 6.20
N GLN A 111 -13.79 19.67 5.84
CA GLN A 111 -13.02 19.03 4.76
C GLN A 111 -12.58 17.62 5.15
N ARG A 112 -12.14 17.44 6.41
CA ARG A 112 -11.61 16.16 6.89
C ARG A 112 -12.69 15.09 6.93
N ARG A 113 -13.92 15.43 7.34
CA ARG A 113 -15.05 14.50 7.52
C ARG A 113 -14.68 13.24 8.32
N ARG A 114 -13.78 13.42 9.29
CA ARG A 114 -13.38 12.45 10.32
C ARG A 114 -13.44 13.18 11.64
N TYR A 115 -14.38 12.76 12.48
CA TYR A 115 -14.72 13.46 13.72
C TYR A 115 -14.13 12.70 14.92
N PRO A 116 -12.99 13.12 15.48
CA PRO A 116 -12.31 12.35 16.51
C PRO A 116 -13.12 12.32 17.81
N LEU A 117 -13.19 11.14 18.42
CA LEU A 117 -13.61 10.93 19.80
C LEU A 117 -12.37 10.80 20.70
N SER A 118 -12.44 11.42 21.87
CA SER A 118 -11.46 11.23 22.94
C SER A 118 -11.87 10.05 23.81
N TRP A 119 -11.02 9.04 23.87
CA TRP A 119 -11.18 7.93 24.81
C TRP A 119 -10.53 8.21 26.17
N ASN A 120 -9.81 9.32 26.32
CA ASN A 120 -9.31 9.76 27.62
C ASN A 120 -10.50 10.10 28.53
N GLY A 121 -10.55 9.47 29.71
CA GLY A 121 -11.60 9.70 30.71
C GLY A 121 -12.95 9.02 30.40
N VAL A 122 -13.07 8.23 29.34
CA VAL A 122 -14.29 7.45 29.07
C VAL A 122 -14.42 6.32 30.09
N THR A 123 -15.53 6.31 30.83
CA THR A 123 -15.82 5.32 31.87
C THR A 123 -17.17 4.65 31.69
N THR A 124 -18.07 5.27 30.90
CA THR A 124 -19.40 4.75 30.60
C THR A 124 -19.71 4.88 29.11
N LYS A 125 -20.67 4.10 28.61
CA LYS A 125 -21.19 4.28 27.25
C LYS A 125 -21.83 5.66 27.02
N GLU A 126 -22.34 6.30 28.06
CA GLU A 126 -22.95 7.64 27.94
C GLU A 126 -21.89 8.70 27.65
N ASP A 127 -20.64 8.53 28.10
CA ASP A 127 -19.53 9.43 27.74
C ASP A 127 -19.30 9.44 26.23
N VAL A 128 -19.44 8.29 25.58
CA VAL A 128 -19.32 8.15 24.11
C VAL A 128 -20.50 8.83 23.42
N VAL A 129 -21.73 8.54 23.87
CA VAL A 129 -22.96 9.13 23.33
C VAL A 129 -22.96 10.66 23.45
N ASN A 130 -22.46 11.20 24.57
CA ASN A 130 -22.32 12.63 24.79
C ASN A 130 -21.33 13.28 23.82
N GLN A 131 -20.20 12.63 23.53
CA GLN A 131 -19.25 13.14 22.55
C GLN A 131 -19.83 13.12 21.13
N VAL A 132 -20.55 12.05 20.75
CA VAL A 132 -21.26 12.00 19.47
C VAL A 132 -22.29 13.13 19.37
N ARG A 133 -23.12 13.31 20.42
CA ARG A 133 -24.10 14.41 20.50
C ARG A 133 -23.43 15.79 20.37
N GLY A 134 -22.29 15.98 21.03
CA GLY A 134 -21.49 17.19 20.92
C GLY A 134 -21.00 17.43 19.48
N GLY A 135 -20.54 16.38 18.79
CA GLY A 135 -20.19 16.43 17.38
C GLY A 135 -21.37 16.83 16.48
N ILE A 136 -22.54 16.21 16.66
CA ILE A 136 -23.75 16.57 15.91
C ILE A 136 -24.10 18.04 16.12
N ALA A 137 -24.09 18.51 17.38
CA ALA A 137 -24.44 19.89 17.73
C ALA A 137 -23.43 20.92 17.18
N LEU A 138 -22.14 20.56 17.16
CA LEU A 138 -21.07 21.40 16.66
C LEU A 138 -21.14 21.56 15.13
N TYR A 139 -21.25 20.45 14.39
CA TYR A 139 -21.14 20.45 12.93
C TYR A 139 -22.48 20.59 12.20
N LYS A 140 -23.61 20.37 12.89
CA LYS A 140 -24.98 20.55 12.36
C LYS A 140 -25.17 19.93 10.97
N PRO A 141 -24.90 18.62 10.81
CA PRO A 141 -25.06 17.96 9.51
C PRO A 141 -26.52 18.09 9.01
N ALA A 142 -26.70 18.24 7.70
CA ALA A 142 -28.05 18.13 7.12
C ALA A 142 -28.62 16.72 7.36
N PRO A 143 -29.94 16.54 7.54
CA PRO A 143 -30.55 15.22 7.71
C PRO A 143 -30.12 14.22 6.64
N GLY A 144 -29.86 12.97 7.04
CA GLY A 144 -29.39 11.90 6.17
C GLY A 144 -27.90 11.97 5.78
N LYS A 145 -27.17 13.02 6.16
CA LYS A 145 -25.70 13.07 5.95
C LYS A 145 -24.98 12.16 6.93
N TRP A 146 -24.08 11.33 6.41
CA TRP A 146 -23.24 10.43 7.17
C TRP A 146 -22.19 11.16 7.99
N MET A 147 -22.03 10.76 9.25
CA MET A 147 -20.95 11.23 10.11
C MET A 147 -20.08 10.08 10.58
N TYR A 148 -18.80 10.16 10.20
CA TYR A 148 -17.79 9.19 10.60
C TYR A 148 -16.99 9.72 11.78
N PHE A 149 -17.27 9.15 12.94
CA PHE A 149 -16.52 9.36 14.17
C PHE A 149 -15.35 8.38 14.27
N THR A 150 -14.15 8.91 14.53
CA THR A 150 -12.90 8.15 14.57
C THR A 150 -12.34 8.06 15.97
N GLY A 151 -11.52 7.04 16.23
CA GLY A 151 -10.90 6.81 17.53
C GLY A 151 -11.58 5.67 18.28
N GLY A 152 -10.79 4.91 19.04
CA GLY A 152 -11.21 3.74 19.80
C GLY A 152 -10.30 3.57 21.02
N PRO A 153 -10.72 2.80 22.03
CA PRO A 153 -9.81 2.43 23.11
C PRO A 153 -8.73 1.51 22.54
N ALA A 154 -7.48 1.72 22.93
CA ALA A 154 -6.38 0.85 22.51
C ALA A 154 -6.41 -0.50 23.25
N ALA A 155 -6.95 -0.53 24.47
CA ALA A 155 -6.87 -1.64 25.42
C ALA A 155 -7.77 -1.41 26.65
N GLY A 156 -7.98 -2.46 27.44
CA GLY A 156 -8.47 -2.35 28.83
C GLY A 156 -9.98 -2.21 28.95
N ALA A 157 -10.46 -1.75 30.11
CA ALA A 157 -11.88 -1.74 30.49
C ALA A 157 -12.80 -0.99 29.50
N GLN A 158 -12.27 -0.02 28.77
CA GLN A 158 -13.02 0.70 27.74
C GLN A 158 -13.39 -0.17 26.52
N THR A 159 -12.67 -1.27 26.31
CA THR A 159 -13.00 -2.27 25.29
C THR A 159 -14.37 -2.90 25.56
N GLU A 160 -14.68 -3.18 26.84
CA GLU A 160 -15.99 -3.67 27.25
C GLU A 160 -17.09 -2.65 26.94
N ILE A 161 -16.82 -1.36 27.15
CA ILE A 161 -17.77 -0.30 26.79
C ILE A 161 -18.09 -0.36 25.29
N LEU A 162 -17.04 -0.40 24.45
CA LEU A 162 -17.20 -0.35 23.01
C LEU A 162 -17.91 -1.60 22.47
N PHE A 163 -17.47 -2.79 22.89
CA PHE A 163 -17.96 -4.03 22.31
C PHE A 163 -19.18 -4.58 23.06
N ASP A 164 -19.21 -4.59 24.40
CA ASP A 164 -20.26 -5.26 25.18
C ASP A 164 -21.42 -4.35 25.61
N GLN A 165 -21.18 -3.06 25.85
CA GLN A 165 -22.19 -2.18 26.46
C GLN A 165 -22.86 -1.20 25.50
N LEU A 166 -22.11 -0.66 24.53
CA LEU A 166 -22.58 0.33 23.56
C LEU A 166 -23.27 -0.35 22.38
N THR A 167 -24.38 0.23 21.90
CA THR A 167 -25.13 -0.27 20.74
C THR A 167 -25.52 0.88 19.80
N GLY A 168 -25.91 0.56 18.57
CA GLY A 168 -26.48 1.51 17.62
C GLY A 168 -27.69 2.26 18.17
N LYS A 169 -28.52 1.60 19.00
CA LYS A 169 -29.67 2.21 19.69
C LYS A 169 -29.24 3.31 20.67
N ASP A 170 -28.06 3.19 21.28
CA ASP A 170 -27.51 4.27 22.11
C ASP A 170 -27.13 5.50 21.27
N LEU A 171 -26.60 5.28 20.05
CA LEU A 171 -26.22 6.34 19.13
C LEU A 171 -27.43 7.06 18.52
N ASP A 172 -28.56 6.39 18.35
CA ASP A 172 -29.81 7.02 17.90
C ASP A 172 -30.25 8.17 18.81
N ARG A 173 -29.96 8.09 20.11
CA ARG A 173 -30.23 9.17 21.09
C ARG A 173 -29.40 10.43 20.83
N ALA A 174 -28.29 10.32 20.10
CA ALA A 174 -27.44 11.44 19.73
C ALA A 174 -27.68 11.91 18.29
N ALA A 175 -28.07 11.01 17.39
CA ALA A 175 -28.20 11.28 15.96
C ALA A 175 -29.44 10.59 15.34
N PRO A 176 -30.67 10.98 15.71
CA PRO A 176 -31.89 10.27 15.28
C PRO A 176 -32.20 10.42 13.79
N ASN A 177 -31.63 11.42 13.10
CA ASN A 177 -31.92 11.74 11.70
C ASN A 177 -30.71 11.57 10.77
N ASN A 178 -29.57 11.11 11.30
CA ASN A 178 -28.31 11.04 10.59
C ASN A 178 -27.68 9.66 10.78
N PRO A 179 -27.25 8.99 9.70
CA PRO A 179 -26.46 7.79 9.85
C PRO A 179 -25.10 8.13 10.48
N VAL A 180 -24.78 7.43 11.55
CA VAL A 180 -23.52 7.56 12.29
C VAL A 180 -22.71 6.29 12.15
N VAL A 181 -21.40 6.44 12.01
CA VAL A 181 -20.46 5.34 12.06
C VAL A 181 -19.29 5.62 13.00
N LEU A 182 -18.95 4.61 13.79
CA LEU A 182 -17.79 4.53 14.67
C LEU A 182 -16.85 3.41 14.20
N GLY A 183 -15.56 3.71 14.04
CA GLY A 183 -14.56 2.68 13.72
C GLY A 183 -14.23 1.79 14.92
N LEU A 184 -14.27 0.47 14.74
CA LEU A 184 -13.99 -0.50 15.82
C LEU A 184 -12.49 -0.89 15.87
N GLY A 185 -11.59 0.08 15.87
CA GLY A 185 -10.14 -0.15 15.67
C GLY A 185 -9.75 0.04 14.21
N ILE A 186 -9.03 -0.91 13.59
CA ILE A 186 -8.72 -0.84 12.15
C ILE A 186 -9.98 -1.26 11.40
N PRO A 187 -10.75 -0.33 10.78
CA PRO A 187 -12.08 -0.63 10.26
C PRO A 187 -12.06 -1.66 9.14
N ASP A 188 -10.93 -1.70 8.42
CA ASP A 188 -10.65 -2.66 7.38
C ASP A 188 -10.75 -4.13 7.86
N PHE A 189 -10.41 -4.39 9.12
CA PHE A 189 -10.38 -5.73 9.71
C PHE A 189 -11.49 -5.94 10.73
N ASN A 190 -11.70 -4.93 11.57
CA ASN A 190 -12.53 -5.03 12.77
C ASN A 190 -13.99 -4.60 12.51
N GLY A 191 -14.22 -3.81 11.46
CA GLY A 191 -15.55 -3.32 11.10
C GLY A 191 -15.97 -2.03 11.80
N PHE A 192 -17.28 -1.82 11.87
CA PHE A 192 -17.92 -0.56 12.24
C PHE A 192 -19.04 -0.78 13.24
N MET A 193 -19.27 0.19 14.13
CA MET A 193 -20.54 0.34 14.82
C MET A 193 -21.35 1.45 14.16
N VAL A 194 -22.61 1.16 13.85
CA VAL A 194 -23.53 2.10 13.22
C VAL A 194 -24.84 2.21 13.99
N ASN A 195 -25.56 3.32 13.83
CA ASN A 195 -26.88 3.54 14.45
C ASN A 195 -28.03 2.95 13.60
N GLN A 196 -29.27 2.99 14.09
CA GLN A 196 -30.40 2.36 13.41
C GLN A 196 -30.69 3.00 12.05
N VAL A 197 -30.53 4.32 11.92
CA VAL A 197 -30.69 5.03 10.63
C VAL A 197 -29.77 4.44 9.55
N ALA A 198 -28.53 4.13 9.91
CA ALA A 198 -27.58 3.48 9.01
C ALA A 198 -27.97 2.01 8.73
N ILE A 199 -28.39 1.26 9.75
CA ILE A 199 -28.84 -0.14 9.58
C ILE A 199 -30.02 -0.22 8.61
N ASP A 200 -31.04 0.62 8.79
CA ASP A 200 -32.23 0.64 7.93
C ASP A 200 -31.87 0.98 6.48
N LEU A 201 -30.96 1.94 6.28
CA LEU A 201 -30.45 2.29 4.97
C LEU A 201 -29.66 1.15 4.33
N LEU A 202 -28.80 0.46 5.08
CA LEU A 202 -28.01 -0.66 4.57
C LEU A 202 -28.90 -1.88 4.28
N MET A 203 -29.85 -2.21 5.15
CA MET A 203 -30.76 -3.34 4.99
C MET A 203 -31.77 -3.11 3.85
N SER A 204 -32.23 -1.88 3.64
CA SER A 204 -33.12 -1.56 2.51
C SER A 204 -32.44 -1.69 1.16
N LYS A 205 -31.15 -1.36 1.07
CA LYS A 205 -30.36 -1.45 -0.18
C LYS A 205 -29.72 -2.80 -0.41
N HIS A 206 -29.20 -3.43 0.64
CA HIS A 206 -28.29 -4.58 0.57
C HIS A 206 -28.77 -5.77 1.43
N GLY A 207 -30.05 -5.79 1.84
CA GLY A 207 -30.55 -6.75 2.84
C GLY A 207 -30.40 -8.22 2.44
N ASN A 208 -30.50 -8.54 1.14
CA ASN A 208 -30.29 -9.91 0.67
C ASN A 208 -28.83 -10.34 0.83
N PHE A 209 -27.89 -9.47 0.45
CA PHE A 209 -26.48 -9.68 0.65
C PHE A 209 -26.13 -9.80 2.13
N ILE A 210 -26.62 -8.88 2.96
CA ILE A 210 -26.34 -8.87 4.40
C ILE A 210 -26.89 -10.14 5.08
N LYS A 211 -28.10 -10.60 4.74
CA LYS A 211 -28.66 -11.83 5.31
C LYS A 211 -27.92 -13.10 4.87
N LYS A 212 -27.37 -13.10 3.65
CA LYS A 212 -26.64 -14.26 3.13
C LYS A 212 -25.20 -14.31 3.65
N TYR A 213 -24.49 -13.20 3.55
CA TYR A 213 -23.03 -13.06 3.69
C TYR A 213 -22.60 -12.12 4.83
N GLY A 214 -23.52 -11.30 5.34
CA GLY A 214 -23.20 -10.20 6.23
C GLY A 214 -22.92 -10.68 7.65
N ARG A 215 -21.72 -10.37 8.14
CA ARG A 215 -21.38 -10.57 9.56
C ARG A 215 -21.79 -9.32 10.34
N PHE A 216 -22.77 -9.46 11.22
CA PHE A 216 -23.24 -8.41 12.11
C PHE A 216 -23.74 -9.00 13.42
N TRP A 217 -23.81 -8.17 14.46
CA TRP A 217 -24.22 -8.62 15.78
C TRP A 217 -25.69 -8.31 16.02
N VAL A 218 -26.33 -9.12 16.85
CA VAL A 218 -27.74 -9.02 17.21
C VAL A 218 -27.95 -8.93 18.72
N ASP A 219 -29.02 -8.27 19.12
CA ASP A 219 -29.48 -8.23 20.51
C ASP A 219 -30.23 -9.52 20.92
N SER A 220 -30.72 -9.56 22.16
CA SER A 220 -31.47 -10.71 22.68
C SER A 220 -32.80 -10.98 21.96
N ALA A 221 -33.30 -10.03 21.17
CA ALA A 221 -34.47 -10.19 20.31
C ALA A 221 -34.10 -10.55 18.86
N GLY A 222 -32.82 -10.77 18.58
CA GLY A 222 -32.31 -11.10 17.25
C GLY A 222 -32.27 -9.92 16.29
N GLN A 223 -32.41 -8.68 16.78
CA GLN A 223 -32.34 -7.48 15.94
C GLN A 223 -30.89 -6.97 15.84
N PRO A 224 -30.44 -6.43 14.69
CA PRO A 224 -29.10 -5.87 14.56
C PRO A 224 -28.80 -4.84 15.66
N ASP A 225 -27.67 -5.01 16.37
CA ASP A 225 -27.29 -4.13 17.49
C ASP A 225 -26.40 -2.95 17.07
N GLY A 226 -26.03 -2.88 15.79
CA GLY A 226 -25.19 -1.85 15.20
C GLY A 226 -23.76 -2.27 14.88
N HIS A 227 -23.23 -3.38 15.41
CA HIS A 227 -21.91 -3.86 15.04
C HIS A 227 -21.94 -4.61 13.71
N LEU A 228 -21.10 -4.17 12.78
CA LEU A 228 -20.89 -4.75 11.45
C LEU A 228 -19.44 -5.20 11.33
N GLU A 229 -19.21 -6.41 10.83
CA GLU A 229 -17.92 -6.95 10.44
C GLU A 229 -17.84 -7.12 8.92
N PRO A 230 -16.65 -7.22 8.31
CA PRO A 230 -16.54 -7.55 6.90
C PRO A 230 -17.22 -8.91 6.58
N PRO A 231 -17.95 -9.03 5.45
CA PRO A 231 -18.08 -8.04 4.39
C PRO A 231 -19.15 -6.96 4.63
N ALA A 232 -20.06 -7.10 5.59
CA ALA A 232 -21.16 -6.14 5.80
C ALA A 232 -20.67 -4.72 6.14
N SER A 233 -19.59 -4.61 6.93
CA SER A 233 -18.99 -3.31 7.26
C SER A 233 -18.48 -2.56 6.02
N ARG A 234 -18.18 -3.25 4.92
CA ARG A 234 -17.64 -2.64 3.69
C ARG A 234 -18.68 -1.86 2.89
N LEU A 235 -19.97 -2.14 3.11
CA LEU A 235 -21.06 -1.38 2.54
C LEU A 235 -21.14 0.06 3.07
N VAL A 236 -20.40 0.37 4.14
CA VAL A 236 -20.28 1.72 4.69
C VAL A 236 -19.31 2.60 3.89
N SER A 237 -18.27 2.00 3.28
CA SER A 237 -17.17 2.75 2.63
C SER A 237 -17.64 3.78 1.60
N PRO A 238 -18.60 3.48 0.69
CA PRO A 238 -19.07 4.45 -0.31
C PRO A 238 -19.71 5.72 0.30
N TYR A 239 -20.09 5.68 1.58
CA TYR A 239 -20.69 6.81 2.29
C TYR A 239 -19.70 7.61 3.13
N THR A 240 -18.48 7.10 3.32
CA THR A 240 -17.48 7.71 4.21
C THR A 240 -16.18 8.09 3.51
N TYR A 241 -15.92 7.56 2.31
CA TYR A 241 -14.80 7.94 1.44
C TYR A 241 -15.28 8.81 0.27
N ASP A 242 -15.87 9.96 0.61
CA ASP A 242 -16.53 10.89 -0.32
C ASP A 242 -16.02 12.34 -0.18
N ARG A 243 -14.74 12.49 0.18
CA ARG A 243 -14.07 13.79 0.32
C ARG A 243 -13.56 14.29 -1.03
N LYS A 244 -13.36 15.61 -1.14
CA LYS A 244 -12.95 16.22 -2.40
C LYS A 244 -11.49 15.91 -2.72
N PRO A 245 -11.15 15.60 -3.98
CA PRO A 245 -9.78 15.36 -4.40
C PRO A 245 -8.81 16.50 -4.05
N GLU A 246 -9.22 17.75 -4.24
CA GLU A 246 -8.39 18.93 -3.95
C GLU A 246 -8.11 19.13 -2.45
N ASP A 247 -9.01 18.70 -1.57
CA ASP A 247 -8.80 18.75 -0.11
C ASP A 247 -7.77 17.68 0.29
N LEU A 248 -7.95 16.44 -0.19
CA LEU A 248 -7.03 15.35 0.12
C LEU A 248 -5.62 15.54 -0.49
N ALA A 249 -5.53 16.22 -1.64
CA ALA A 249 -4.26 16.57 -2.27
C ALA A 249 -3.33 17.40 -1.35
N VAL A 250 -3.89 18.18 -0.41
CA VAL A 250 -3.11 18.92 0.61
C VAL A 250 -2.35 17.97 1.54
N LEU A 251 -2.90 16.78 1.79
CA LEU A 251 -2.30 15.76 2.65
C LEU A 251 -1.28 14.91 1.92
N TYR A 252 -1.58 14.54 0.66
CA TYR A 252 -0.76 13.57 -0.08
C TYR A 252 0.51 14.16 -0.67
N LYS A 253 0.57 15.47 -0.92
CA LYS A 253 1.81 16.14 -1.36
C LYS A 253 2.96 15.96 -0.36
N PRO A 254 2.84 16.39 0.92
CA PRO A 254 3.92 16.22 1.88
C PRO A 254 4.21 14.75 2.21
N ASP A 255 3.23 13.83 2.12
CA ASP A 255 3.49 12.38 2.26
C ASP A 255 4.36 11.84 1.11
N MET A 256 4.10 12.26 -0.14
CA MET A 256 4.99 11.91 -1.27
C MET A 256 6.39 12.53 -1.13
N GLU A 257 6.50 13.75 -0.60
CA GLU A 257 7.80 14.39 -0.32
C GLU A 257 8.62 13.57 0.69
N GLU A 258 7.99 13.10 1.77
CA GLU A 258 8.63 12.19 2.72
C GLU A 258 9.08 10.89 2.04
N MET A 259 8.24 10.27 1.20
CA MET A 259 8.60 9.08 0.41
C MET A 259 9.81 9.33 -0.50
N ASN A 260 9.82 10.44 -1.24
CA ASN A 260 10.90 10.77 -2.16
C ASN A 260 12.22 11.02 -1.44
N SER A 261 12.20 11.57 -0.22
CA SER A 261 13.39 11.74 0.61
C SER A 261 14.03 10.42 1.04
N MET A 262 13.25 9.33 1.04
CA MET A 262 13.70 7.97 1.35
C MET A 262 14.13 7.19 0.09
N GLY A 263 14.01 7.78 -1.10
CA GLY A 263 14.29 7.11 -2.37
C GLY A 263 13.12 6.29 -2.92
N ILE A 264 11.94 6.37 -2.29
CA ILE A 264 10.73 5.71 -2.76
C ILE A 264 10.19 6.47 -3.98
N THR A 265 10.02 5.73 -5.07
CA THR A 265 9.53 6.24 -6.36
C THR A 265 8.21 5.61 -6.76
N THR A 266 7.93 4.40 -6.26
CA THR A 266 6.69 3.68 -6.50
C THR A 266 6.19 3.07 -5.20
N VAL A 267 4.88 3.11 -4.99
CA VAL A 267 4.22 2.46 -3.87
C VAL A 267 3.08 1.61 -4.41
N SER A 268 2.90 0.42 -3.85
CA SER A 268 1.67 -0.33 -3.98
C SER A 268 0.83 -0.16 -2.72
N SER A 269 -0.44 0.23 -2.90
CA SER A 269 -1.34 0.58 -1.80
C SER A 269 -2.77 0.21 -2.11
N ARG A 270 -3.58 0.02 -1.08
CA ARG A 270 -5.04 -0.11 -1.20
C ARG A 270 -5.67 1.27 -1.06
N LEU A 271 -6.23 1.79 -2.15
CA LEU A 271 -6.78 3.14 -2.17
C LEU A 271 -8.32 3.13 -2.17
N PRO A 272 -8.97 3.77 -1.19
CA PRO A 272 -10.38 4.16 -1.30
C PRO A 272 -10.63 5.09 -2.49
N GLU A 273 -11.88 5.21 -2.91
CA GLU A 273 -12.24 5.94 -4.12
C GLU A 273 -11.89 7.44 -4.06
N ASP A 274 -12.08 8.11 -2.91
CA ASP A 274 -11.70 9.51 -2.73
C ASP A 274 -10.17 9.72 -2.81
N THR A 275 -9.39 8.84 -2.19
CA THR A 275 -7.93 8.84 -2.28
C THR A 275 -7.46 8.60 -3.69
N LYS A 276 -8.03 7.61 -4.39
CA LYS A 276 -7.73 7.33 -5.80
C LYS A 276 -7.95 8.59 -6.65
N ALA A 277 -9.07 9.27 -6.44
CA ALA A 277 -9.42 10.49 -7.15
C ALA A 277 -8.45 11.65 -6.84
N ALA A 278 -7.96 11.76 -5.60
CA ALA A 278 -6.96 12.75 -5.22
C ALA A 278 -5.60 12.54 -5.92
N TYR A 279 -5.12 11.30 -6.02
CA TYR A 279 -3.90 11.01 -6.79
C TYR A 279 -4.09 11.28 -8.29
N SER A 280 -5.26 10.93 -8.86
CA SER A 280 -5.58 11.31 -10.24
C SER A 280 -5.61 12.84 -10.43
N TRP A 281 -6.17 13.58 -9.47
CA TRP A 281 -6.23 15.04 -9.48
C TRP A 281 -4.82 15.68 -9.44
N LEU A 282 -3.91 15.11 -8.65
CA LEU A 282 -2.49 15.51 -8.58
C LEU A 282 -1.76 15.18 -9.88
N ARG A 283 -1.96 13.98 -10.42
CA ARG A 283 -1.37 13.52 -11.69
C ARG A 283 -1.76 14.45 -12.84
N ASP A 284 -3.04 14.78 -12.98
CA ASP A 284 -3.56 15.64 -14.06
C ASP A 284 -3.02 17.07 -13.99
N ARG A 285 -2.43 17.45 -12.86
CA ARG A 285 -1.75 18.74 -12.62
C ARG A 285 -0.23 18.63 -12.61
N ASN A 286 0.32 17.46 -12.95
CA ASN A 286 1.75 17.19 -12.96
C ASN A 286 2.41 17.39 -11.57
N GLN A 287 1.65 17.10 -10.50
CA GLN A 287 2.04 17.26 -9.09
C GLN A 287 2.28 15.94 -8.36
N MET A 288 2.19 14.81 -9.07
CA MET A 288 2.49 13.50 -8.53
C MET A 288 4.00 13.25 -8.62
N THR A 289 4.61 12.83 -7.51
CA THR A 289 6.07 12.58 -7.42
C THR A 289 6.39 11.15 -6.99
N VAL A 290 5.37 10.31 -6.81
CA VAL A 290 5.46 8.86 -6.53
C VAL A 290 4.44 8.16 -7.42
N ARG A 291 4.81 7.06 -8.06
CA ARG A 291 3.91 6.19 -8.83
C ARG A 291 3.09 5.31 -7.89
N VAL A 292 1.83 5.04 -8.22
CA VAL A 292 0.92 4.26 -7.37
C VAL A 292 0.32 3.07 -8.10
N GLY A 293 0.73 1.87 -7.70
CA GLY A 293 0.00 0.65 -7.98
C GLY A 293 -1.14 0.49 -6.96
N GLN A 294 -2.40 0.47 -7.40
CA GLN A 294 -3.54 0.49 -6.48
C GLN A 294 -4.31 -0.83 -6.45
N GLY A 295 -4.50 -1.35 -5.25
CA GLY A 295 -5.48 -2.39 -4.95
C GLY A 295 -6.89 -1.81 -4.84
N MET A 296 -7.88 -2.48 -5.44
CA MET A 296 -9.29 -2.06 -5.41
C MET A 296 -9.96 -2.42 -4.08
N ILE A 297 -9.68 -1.65 -3.03
CA ILE A 297 -10.11 -1.96 -1.65
C ILE A 297 -11.63 -2.03 -1.47
N GLU A 298 -12.37 -1.18 -2.18
CA GLU A 298 -13.82 -1.09 -2.05
C GLU A 298 -14.57 -2.19 -2.79
N ALA A 299 -13.91 -2.97 -3.66
CA ALA A 299 -14.57 -4.02 -4.41
C ALA A 299 -15.09 -5.14 -3.48
N PHE A 300 -14.28 -5.54 -2.49
CA PHE A 300 -14.68 -6.57 -1.55
C PHE A 300 -15.79 -6.08 -0.61
N GLY A 301 -16.93 -6.77 -0.64
CA GLY A 301 -18.12 -6.45 0.15
C GLY A 301 -19.06 -5.44 -0.50
N ASN A 302 -18.72 -4.87 -1.66
CA ASN A 302 -19.62 -4.04 -2.48
C ASN A 302 -20.02 -4.70 -3.82
N ILE A 303 -19.62 -5.95 -4.06
CA ILE A 303 -20.12 -6.77 -5.18
C ILE A 303 -21.06 -7.83 -4.62
N GLU A 304 -22.36 -7.57 -4.69
CA GLU A 304 -23.35 -8.49 -4.10
C GLU A 304 -23.53 -9.77 -4.92
N ASP A 305 -23.60 -9.64 -6.26
CA ASP A 305 -23.60 -10.77 -7.18
C ASP A 305 -22.19 -10.98 -7.73
N LEU A 306 -21.49 -11.95 -7.16
CA LEU A 306 -20.12 -12.29 -7.55
C LEU A 306 -20.03 -12.78 -9.00
N LYS A 307 -21.05 -13.48 -9.51
CA LYS A 307 -20.98 -14.03 -10.88
C LYS A 307 -20.95 -12.92 -11.92
N THR A 308 -21.81 -11.92 -11.77
CA THR A 308 -21.86 -10.79 -12.71
C THR A 308 -20.84 -9.70 -12.36
N GLY A 309 -20.63 -9.41 -11.08
CA GLY A 309 -19.79 -8.29 -10.67
C GLY A 309 -18.30 -8.57 -10.79
N MET A 310 -17.84 -9.82 -10.56
CA MET A 310 -16.43 -10.16 -10.79
C MET A 310 -16.04 -10.09 -12.27
N ALA A 311 -17.00 -10.36 -13.18
CA ALA A 311 -16.77 -10.17 -14.61
C ALA A 311 -16.48 -8.71 -14.98
N ALA A 312 -17.01 -7.72 -14.24
CA ALA A 312 -16.70 -6.30 -14.46
C ALA A 312 -15.27 -5.90 -14.03
N LEU A 313 -14.63 -6.70 -13.18
CA LEU A 313 -13.23 -6.52 -12.77
C LEU A 313 -12.25 -7.21 -13.71
N ARG A 314 -12.72 -8.10 -14.59
CA ARG A 314 -11.88 -8.80 -15.57
C ARG A 314 -11.12 -7.79 -16.43
N GLY A 315 -9.81 -7.99 -16.55
CA GLY A 315 -8.92 -7.11 -17.33
C GLY A 315 -8.64 -5.75 -16.69
N LYS A 316 -9.11 -5.49 -15.46
CA LYS A 316 -8.73 -4.28 -14.72
C LYS A 316 -7.31 -4.37 -14.18
N THR A 317 -6.83 -5.54 -13.77
CA THR A 317 -5.44 -5.74 -13.36
C THR A 317 -4.47 -5.28 -14.46
N GLY A 318 -3.53 -4.40 -14.11
CA GLY A 318 -2.59 -3.76 -15.03
C GLY A 318 -3.14 -2.55 -15.79
N SER A 319 -4.45 -2.27 -15.73
CA SER A 319 -5.06 -1.10 -16.38
C SER A 319 -4.74 0.20 -15.65
N GLY A 320 -4.60 1.29 -16.41
CA GLY A 320 -4.14 2.59 -15.93
C GLY A 320 -3.01 3.11 -16.82
N ASP A 321 -2.22 4.03 -16.27
CA ASP A 321 -1.04 4.59 -16.95
C ASP A 321 0.25 4.26 -16.19
N ASP A 322 1.32 5.02 -16.40
CA ASP A 322 2.61 4.84 -15.72
C ASP A 322 2.69 5.54 -14.36
N TRP A 323 1.69 6.34 -14.01
CA TRP A 323 1.60 7.03 -12.71
C TRP A 323 0.63 6.34 -11.77
N GLN A 324 -0.49 5.82 -12.28
CA GLN A 324 -1.52 5.18 -11.49
C GLN A 324 -2.17 4.02 -12.26
N TRP A 325 -2.10 2.80 -11.72
CA TRP A 325 -2.68 1.60 -12.34
C TRP A 325 -3.14 0.58 -11.29
N VAL A 326 -4.00 -0.35 -11.69
CA VAL A 326 -4.55 -1.36 -10.78
C VAL A 326 -3.58 -2.54 -10.63
N THR A 327 -3.18 -2.87 -9.40
CA THR A 327 -2.35 -4.04 -9.09
C THR A 327 -3.16 -5.28 -8.81
N GLY A 328 -4.37 -5.15 -8.26
CA GLY A 328 -5.22 -6.28 -7.95
C GLY A 328 -6.53 -5.88 -7.31
N ALA A 329 -7.37 -6.88 -7.03
CA ALA A 329 -8.55 -6.74 -6.20
C ALA A 329 -8.62 -7.98 -5.30
N GLY A 330 -8.67 -7.74 -4.00
CA GLY A 330 -8.73 -8.79 -3.02
C GLY A 330 -9.56 -8.36 -1.81
N PRO A 331 -9.96 -9.33 -0.98
CA PRO A 331 -10.38 -9.02 0.38
C PRO A 331 -9.26 -8.23 1.05
N THR A 332 -9.61 -7.19 1.79
CA THR A 332 -8.58 -6.40 2.47
C THR A 332 -7.77 -7.21 3.46
N ALA A 333 -8.42 -8.20 4.10
CA ALA A 333 -7.77 -9.14 4.98
C ALA A 333 -8.43 -10.50 4.95
N ILE A 334 -7.62 -11.53 5.17
CA ILE A 334 -8.06 -12.88 5.49
C ILE A 334 -8.25 -13.01 7.00
N ASP A 335 -7.33 -12.45 7.79
CA ASP A 335 -7.30 -12.54 9.24
C ASP A 335 -6.94 -11.21 9.93
N GLY A 336 -6.79 -11.23 11.26
CA GLY A 336 -6.35 -10.06 12.02
C GLY A 336 -4.83 -9.95 12.11
N SER A 337 -4.33 -8.97 12.86
CA SER A 337 -2.90 -8.80 13.16
C SER A 337 -2.56 -9.25 14.58
N ASN A 338 -1.28 -9.54 14.83
CA ASN A 338 -0.76 -9.81 16.17
C ASN A 338 -1.50 -10.94 16.89
N SER A 339 -2.13 -10.68 18.03
CA SER A 339 -2.86 -11.70 18.79
C SER A 339 -4.11 -12.20 18.08
N ARG A 340 -4.49 -11.53 16.99
CA ARG A 340 -5.65 -11.81 16.15
C ARG A 340 -5.25 -12.52 14.85
N ALA A 341 -3.95 -12.72 14.61
CA ALA A 341 -3.47 -13.51 13.50
C ALA A 341 -3.95 -14.97 13.68
N CYS A 342 -4.45 -15.56 12.60
CA CYS A 342 -5.02 -16.89 12.67
C CYS A 342 -3.90 -17.92 12.66
N THR A 343 -3.62 -18.50 13.83
CA THR A 343 -2.50 -19.43 14.02
C THR A 343 -2.95 -20.81 14.50
N ASP A 344 -2.24 -21.86 14.06
CA ASP A 344 -2.35 -23.23 14.60
C ASP A 344 -1.38 -23.46 15.77
N GLN A 345 -0.53 -22.47 16.09
CA GLN A 345 0.42 -22.58 17.17
C GLN A 345 -0.29 -22.48 18.52
N LYS A 346 -0.04 -23.47 19.39
CA LYS A 346 -0.58 -23.48 20.74
C LYS A 346 0.08 -22.39 21.59
N ARG A 347 -0.74 -21.54 22.21
CA ARG A 347 -0.26 -20.56 23.20
C ARG A 347 0.19 -21.28 24.48
N THR A 348 1.41 -21.00 24.91
CA THR A 348 2.00 -21.60 26.12
C THR A 348 2.20 -20.60 27.25
N GLY A 349 2.00 -19.29 27.03
CA GLY A 349 2.04 -18.28 28.10
C GLY A 349 1.59 -16.87 27.67
N GLY A 350 0.99 -16.11 28.60
CA GLY A 350 0.64 -14.69 28.41
C GLY A 350 -0.51 -14.39 27.45
N ALA A 351 -1.03 -13.16 27.50
CA ALA A 351 -1.85 -12.57 26.43
C ALA A 351 -0.89 -12.01 25.37
N TYR A 352 -1.17 -12.22 24.09
CA TYR A 352 -0.34 -11.67 23.01
C TYR A 352 -0.67 -10.18 22.80
N GLY A 353 -1.86 -9.73 23.23
CA GLY A 353 -2.23 -8.32 23.35
C GLY A 353 -3.41 -8.08 24.32
N PRO A 354 -3.72 -6.82 24.64
CA PRO A 354 -4.78 -6.46 25.59
C PRO A 354 -6.22 -6.64 25.07
N LEU A 355 -6.41 -7.00 23.79
CA LEU A 355 -7.72 -7.13 23.13
C LEU A 355 -8.17 -8.59 22.92
N ASP A 356 -7.42 -9.55 23.45
CA ASP A 356 -7.55 -10.98 23.14
C ASP A 356 -8.92 -11.59 23.49
N SER A 357 -9.66 -11.03 24.45
CA SER A 357 -10.96 -11.54 24.88
C SER A 357 -12.17 -11.01 24.09
N TRP A 358 -12.01 -9.98 23.26
CA TRP A 358 -13.12 -9.31 22.55
C TRP A 358 -13.10 -9.49 21.04
N PHE A 359 -12.09 -10.17 20.47
CA PHE A 359 -11.98 -10.29 19.02
C PHE A 359 -12.70 -11.53 18.47
N PRO A 360 -13.50 -11.40 17.38
CA PRO A 360 -14.12 -12.54 16.72
C PRO A 360 -13.04 -13.37 16.00
N VAL A 361 -12.80 -14.60 16.46
CA VAL A 361 -11.90 -15.58 15.80
C VAL A 361 -12.44 -16.11 14.47
N GLY A 362 -13.52 -15.52 13.96
CA GLY A 362 -14.27 -16.04 12.84
C GLY A 362 -13.67 -15.88 11.47
N GLN A 363 -12.90 -14.81 11.30
CA GLN A 363 -12.10 -14.61 10.10
C GLN A 363 -11.08 -15.74 9.91
N CYS A 364 -10.75 -16.51 10.95
CA CYS A 364 -9.82 -17.63 10.85
C CYS A 364 -10.36 -18.89 10.16
N HIS A 365 -11.65 -18.92 9.84
CA HIS A 365 -12.29 -20.05 9.19
C HIS A 365 -12.62 -19.66 7.75
N ASN A 366 -11.68 -19.94 6.84
CA ASN A 366 -11.78 -19.57 5.43
C ASN A 366 -12.59 -20.58 4.61
N ASP A 367 -12.80 -21.77 5.16
CA ASP A 367 -13.47 -22.94 4.58
C ASP A 367 -14.88 -23.15 5.15
N ILE A 368 -15.08 -22.84 6.43
CA ILE A 368 -16.37 -22.88 7.12
C ILE A 368 -16.77 -21.48 7.58
N GLU A 369 -18.02 -21.10 7.37
CA GLU A 369 -18.45 -19.74 7.72
C GLU A 369 -18.58 -19.60 9.25
N TYR A 370 -17.83 -18.65 9.82
CA TYR A 370 -17.94 -18.33 11.24
C TYR A 370 -18.90 -17.17 11.48
N ARG A 371 -19.75 -17.35 12.50
CA ARG A 371 -20.74 -16.39 12.96
C ARG A 371 -20.06 -15.33 13.84
N GLY A 372 -19.87 -14.10 13.34
CA GLY A 372 -19.49 -12.85 14.05
C GLY A 372 -18.93 -12.93 15.49
N SER A 373 -19.41 -12.10 16.43
CA SER A 373 -19.05 -12.27 17.86
C SER A 373 -19.51 -13.63 18.39
N PRO A 374 -18.69 -14.37 19.17
CA PRO A 374 -19.06 -15.66 19.77
C PRO A 374 -20.37 -15.62 20.58
N LYS A 375 -20.77 -14.44 21.08
CA LYS A 375 -21.94 -14.25 21.94
C LYS A 375 -23.19 -13.74 21.22
N ARG A 376 -23.03 -13.02 20.09
CA ARG A 376 -24.09 -12.18 19.51
C ARG A 376 -24.16 -12.20 17.98
N ALA A 377 -23.52 -13.15 17.32
CA ALA A 377 -23.51 -13.17 15.86
C ALA A 377 -24.86 -13.53 15.23
N SER A 378 -25.22 -12.83 14.15
CA SER A 378 -26.30 -13.22 13.25
C SER A 378 -26.03 -14.60 12.60
N ALA A 379 -27.10 -15.28 12.22
CA ALA A 379 -27.03 -16.37 11.25
C ALA A 379 -26.68 -15.83 9.86
N ILE A 380 -25.90 -16.60 9.13
CA ILE A 380 -25.41 -16.39 7.77
C ILE A 380 -25.45 -17.75 7.05
N SER A 381 -25.43 -17.74 5.71
CA SER A 381 -25.71 -18.94 4.90
C SER A 381 -24.78 -19.13 3.70
N GLY A 382 -23.71 -18.35 3.58
CA GLY A 382 -22.77 -18.45 2.47
C GLY A 382 -21.41 -17.81 2.78
N ASN A 383 -20.32 -18.43 2.35
CA ASN A 383 -18.98 -17.92 2.62
C ASN A 383 -18.51 -16.97 1.52
N TYR A 384 -18.80 -15.67 1.68
CA TYR A 384 -18.45 -14.64 0.70
C TYR A 384 -16.95 -14.58 0.39
N TYR A 385 -16.10 -14.80 1.37
CA TYR A 385 -14.65 -14.79 1.19
C TYR A 385 -14.19 -15.91 0.24
N ARG A 386 -14.66 -17.13 0.49
CA ARG A 386 -14.34 -18.29 -0.34
C ARG A 386 -14.91 -18.11 -1.74
N GLU A 387 -16.18 -17.73 -1.85
CA GLU A 387 -16.85 -17.50 -3.13
C GLU A 387 -16.14 -16.38 -3.92
N TRP A 388 -15.76 -15.27 -3.27
CA TRP A 388 -14.97 -14.20 -3.89
C TRP A 388 -13.65 -14.70 -4.43
N THR A 389 -12.92 -15.50 -3.64
CA THR A 389 -11.61 -16.03 -4.03
C THR A 389 -11.72 -16.93 -5.25
N VAL A 390 -12.69 -17.84 -5.26
CA VAL A 390 -12.94 -18.72 -6.42
C VAL A 390 -13.38 -17.92 -7.65
N GLU A 391 -14.30 -16.96 -7.50
CA GLU A 391 -14.76 -16.12 -8.61
C GLU A 391 -13.67 -15.16 -9.13
N SER A 392 -12.70 -14.78 -8.28
CA SER A 392 -11.52 -14.02 -8.71
C SER A 392 -10.70 -14.80 -9.73
N ALA A 393 -10.43 -16.09 -9.46
CA ALA A 393 -9.74 -16.95 -10.40
C ALA A 393 -10.54 -17.19 -11.68
N ARG A 394 -11.87 -17.42 -11.56
CA ARG A 394 -12.77 -17.59 -12.72
C ARG A 394 -12.76 -16.39 -13.67
N ASN A 395 -12.57 -15.19 -13.14
CA ASN A 395 -12.60 -13.95 -13.90
C ASN A 395 -11.21 -13.35 -14.16
N ALA A 396 -10.13 -14.10 -13.90
CA ALA A 396 -8.75 -13.63 -14.04
C ALA A 396 -8.48 -12.30 -13.31
N VAL A 397 -9.08 -12.15 -12.12
CA VAL A 397 -8.86 -11.03 -11.21
C VAL A 397 -7.72 -11.40 -10.28
N ARG A 398 -6.65 -10.59 -10.27
CA ARG A 398 -5.49 -10.85 -9.43
C ARG A 398 -5.80 -10.57 -7.96
N PHE A 399 -5.67 -11.60 -7.13
CA PHE A 399 -5.67 -11.49 -5.67
C PHE A 399 -4.31 -10.95 -5.19
N ALA A 400 -4.26 -9.70 -4.77
CA ALA A 400 -3.07 -9.05 -4.23
C ALA A 400 -3.50 -7.89 -3.33
N ASN A 401 -2.54 -7.33 -2.61
CA ASN A 401 -2.77 -6.29 -1.60
C ASN A 401 -3.67 -6.78 -0.44
N VAL A 402 -3.50 -8.04 -0.03
CA VAL A 402 -4.35 -8.68 0.98
C VAL A 402 -3.56 -8.98 2.23
N HIS A 403 -4.03 -8.46 3.37
CA HIS A 403 -3.48 -8.77 4.68
C HIS A 403 -3.65 -10.26 5.01
N VAL A 404 -2.54 -10.94 5.28
CA VAL A 404 -2.50 -12.31 5.83
C VAL A 404 -1.38 -12.40 6.85
N ALA A 405 -1.72 -12.51 8.14
CA ALA A 405 -0.72 -12.49 9.20
C ALA A 405 -0.39 -13.89 9.73
N GLY A 406 -1.40 -14.73 9.98
CA GLY A 406 -1.24 -16.00 10.70
C GLY A 406 -0.94 -17.19 9.79
N ASP A 407 -0.23 -18.18 10.32
CA ASP A 407 0.18 -19.38 9.58
C ASP A 407 -1.01 -20.21 9.11
N ARG A 408 -2.07 -20.33 9.91
CA ARG A 408 -3.33 -20.98 9.50
C ARG A 408 -4.05 -20.15 8.42
N GLY A 409 -3.97 -18.82 8.50
CA GLY A 409 -4.50 -17.92 7.46
C GLY A 409 -3.84 -18.16 6.10
N VAL A 410 -2.51 -18.21 6.09
CA VAL A 410 -1.71 -18.56 4.89
C VAL A 410 -2.07 -19.95 4.40
N GLY A 411 -1.98 -20.98 5.24
CA GLY A 411 -2.26 -22.37 4.86
C GLY A 411 -3.67 -22.58 4.30
N GLY A 412 -4.67 -21.92 4.90
CA GLY A 412 -6.06 -21.95 4.43
C GLY A 412 -6.25 -21.32 3.06
N LEU A 413 -5.58 -20.20 2.76
CA LEU A 413 -5.58 -19.63 1.40
C LEU A 413 -4.93 -20.59 0.40
N LEU A 414 -3.81 -21.21 0.75
CA LEU A 414 -3.13 -22.17 -0.14
C LEU A 414 -4.01 -23.39 -0.46
N ASN A 415 -4.82 -23.85 0.50
CA ASN A 415 -5.81 -24.91 0.23
C ASN A 415 -6.80 -24.49 -0.87
N ILE A 416 -7.35 -23.26 -0.78
CA ILE A 416 -8.28 -22.74 -1.79
C ILE A 416 -7.58 -22.59 -3.16
N ILE A 417 -6.35 -22.10 -3.18
CA ILE A 417 -5.56 -21.95 -4.41
C ILE A 417 -5.27 -23.32 -5.04
N GLU A 418 -4.94 -24.34 -4.25
CA GLU A 418 -4.75 -25.72 -4.73
C GLU A 418 -6.02 -26.30 -5.35
N GLU A 419 -7.18 -26.07 -4.73
CA GLU A 419 -8.47 -26.46 -5.31
C GLU A 419 -8.73 -25.76 -6.64
N ILE A 420 -8.53 -24.44 -6.68
CA ILE A 420 -8.69 -23.62 -7.89
C ILE A 420 -7.76 -24.12 -9.01
N GLN A 421 -6.46 -24.30 -8.75
CA GLN A 421 -5.50 -24.74 -9.77
C GLN A 421 -5.77 -26.17 -10.24
N ARG A 422 -6.30 -27.04 -9.38
CA ARG A 422 -6.72 -28.40 -9.76
C ARG A 422 -7.90 -28.36 -10.73
N GLU A 423 -8.85 -27.46 -10.52
CA GLU A 423 -10.05 -27.33 -11.36
C GLU A 423 -9.80 -26.52 -12.64
N MET A 424 -8.95 -25.49 -12.58
CA MET A 424 -8.82 -24.45 -13.61
C MET A 424 -7.42 -24.37 -14.24
N GLY A 425 -6.46 -25.15 -13.75
CA GLY A 425 -5.07 -25.15 -14.20
C GLY A 425 -4.17 -24.21 -13.40
N PRO A 426 -2.84 -24.42 -13.42
CA PRO A 426 -1.89 -23.70 -12.56
C PRO A 426 -1.81 -22.18 -12.83
N ASP A 427 -2.20 -21.71 -14.01
CA ASP A 427 -2.13 -20.30 -14.38
C ASP A 427 -3.35 -19.49 -13.89
N SER A 428 -4.39 -20.14 -13.35
CA SER A 428 -5.61 -19.47 -12.89
C SER A 428 -5.39 -18.53 -11.69
N THR A 429 -4.27 -18.68 -10.98
CA THR A 429 -3.87 -17.81 -9.86
C THR A 429 -2.51 -17.16 -10.10
N GLN A 430 -2.11 -16.97 -11.36
CA GLN A 430 -0.81 -16.39 -11.69
C GLN A 430 -0.65 -14.98 -11.07
N GLY A 431 0.48 -14.78 -10.40
CA GLY A 431 0.83 -13.50 -9.80
C GLY A 431 0.04 -13.16 -8.52
N TRP A 432 -0.76 -14.09 -7.99
CA TRP A 432 -1.43 -13.88 -6.71
C TRP A 432 -0.43 -13.71 -5.58
N ALA A 433 -0.76 -12.84 -4.63
CA ALA A 433 0.15 -12.43 -3.58
C ALA A 433 -0.57 -12.12 -2.27
N THR A 434 0.18 -12.21 -1.17
CA THR A 434 -0.26 -11.83 0.18
C THR A 434 0.74 -10.88 0.82
N ASP A 435 0.28 -10.12 1.80
CA ASP A 435 1.08 -9.11 2.51
C ASP A 435 1.48 -9.60 3.93
N HIS A 436 2.38 -8.86 4.58
CA HIS A 436 2.92 -9.01 5.94
C HIS A 436 3.89 -10.15 6.23
N CYS A 437 3.56 -11.40 5.92
CA CYS A 437 4.37 -12.57 6.33
C CYS A 437 4.62 -12.66 7.84
N THR A 438 3.65 -12.24 8.67
CA THR A 438 3.86 -12.13 10.13
C THR A 438 4.16 -13.49 10.77
N MET A 439 3.47 -14.54 10.36
CA MET A 439 3.69 -15.93 10.73
C MET A 439 3.45 -16.81 9.50
N VAL A 440 4.50 -17.38 8.93
CA VAL A 440 4.42 -18.33 7.82
C VAL A 440 4.96 -19.67 8.29
N ASN A 441 4.18 -20.73 8.13
CA ASN A 441 4.62 -22.07 8.51
C ASN A 441 5.75 -22.53 7.56
N PRO A 442 6.92 -22.96 8.06
CA PRO A 442 7.97 -23.51 7.22
C PRO A 442 7.54 -24.69 6.33
N ALA A 443 6.53 -25.46 6.76
CA ALA A 443 5.97 -26.53 5.96
C ALA A 443 5.25 -26.03 4.68
N ASP A 444 4.82 -24.77 4.65
CA ASP A 444 4.12 -24.16 3.51
C ASP A 444 5.07 -23.54 2.48
N PHE A 445 6.38 -23.38 2.75
CA PHE A 445 7.30 -22.76 1.77
C PHE A 445 7.33 -23.51 0.42
N PRO A 446 7.39 -24.85 0.38
CA PRO A 446 7.31 -25.57 -0.90
C PRO A 446 5.96 -25.43 -1.59
N ARG A 447 4.87 -25.26 -0.81
CA ARG A 447 3.52 -25.05 -1.36
C ARG A 447 3.42 -23.67 -1.99
N LEU A 448 3.88 -22.61 -1.30
CA LEU A 448 3.97 -21.24 -1.83
C LEU A 448 4.72 -21.21 -3.16
N ALA A 449 5.90 -21.85 -3.22
CA ALA A 449 6.72 -21.91 -4.43
C ALA A 449 6.01 -22.65 -5.57
N ARG A 450 5.48 -23.86 -5.31
CA ARG A 450 4.76 -24.66 -6.30
C ARG A 450 3.55 -23.92 -6.87
N LEU A 451 2.79 -23.26 -6.00
CA LEU A 451 1.57 -22.53 -6.36
C LEU A 451 1.85 -21.14 -6.94
N LYS A 452 3.13 -20.72 -6.96
CA LYS A 452 3.59 -19.41 -7.45
C LYS A 452 2.91 -18.23 -6.74
N VAL A 453 2.65 -18.37 -5.43
CA VAL A 453 2.11 -17.29 -4.60
C VAL A 453 3.26 -16.43 -4.10
N TRP A 454 3.12 -15.12 -4.23
CA TRP A 454 4.15 -14.16 -3.85
C TRP A 454 3.89 -13.64 -2.44
N MET A 455 4.98 -13.30 -1.75
CA MET A 455 4.93 -12.84 -0.37
C MET A 455 5.50 -11.43 -0.28
N SER A 456 4.66 -10.43 -0.05
CA SER A 456 5.08 -9.09 0.34
C SER A 456 5.27 -9.10 1.85
N CYS A 457 6.50 -8.91 2.32
CA CYS A 457 6.85 -9.15 3.72
C CYS A 457 7.26 -7.89 4.47
N LEU A 458 6.65 -7.72 5.64
CA LEU A 458 7.01 -6.75 6.66
C LEU A 458 7.85 -7.43 7.72
N ILE A 459 8.89 -6.76 8.23
CA ILE A 459 9.67 -7.25 9.37
C ILE A 459 9.41 -6.43 10.63
N ARG A 460 9.05 -7.11 11.72
CA ARG A 460 8.88 -6.52 13.07
C ARG A 460 9.62 -7.38 14.10
N ILE A 461 10.92 -7.13 14.23
CA ILE A 461 11.87 -8.09 14.81
C ILE A 461 11.87 -8.17 16.35
N ASN A 462 11.18 -7.28 17.08
CA ASN A 462 11.02 -7.46 18.53
C ASN A 462 10.04 -8.59 18.83
N LEU A 463 10.54 -9.83 18.74
CA LEU A 463 9.73 -11.05 18.84
C LEU A 463 9.61 -11.59 20.25
N THR A 464 9.94 -10.79 21.27
CA THR A 464 9.83 -11.20 22.68
C THR A 464 8.42 -11.67 23.01
N ASN A 465 7.39 -10.92 22.60
CA ASN A 465 6.00 -11.29 22.85
C ASN A 465 5.60 -12.58 22.12
N MET A 466 6.06 -12.76 20.89
CA MET A 466 5.83 -14.00 20.13
C MET A 466 6.54 -15.19 20.79
N ALA A 467 7.77 -15.01 21.25
CA ALA A 467 8.53 -16.04 21.96
C ALA A 467 7.88 -16.40 23.31
N THR A 468 7.36 -15.41 24.05
CA THR A 468 6.58 -15.67 25.26
C THR A 468 5.30 -16.43 24.97
N ALA A 469 4.58 -16.05 23.91
CA ALA A 469 3.29 -16.64 23.56
C ALA A 469 3.40 -18.06 22.99
N TYR A 470 4.35 -18.29 22.08
CA TYR A 470 4.42 -19.51 21.26
C TYR A 470 5.78 -20.24 21.34
N GLY A 471 6.73 -19.72 22.11
CA GLY A 471 8.08 -20.26 22.26
C GLY A 471 9.09 -19.69 21.26
N GLU A 472 10.37 -19.72 21.65
CA GLU A 472 11.50 -19.24 20.85
C GLU A 472 11.57 -19.88 19.46
N ARG A 473 11.22 -21.17 19.33
CA ARG A 473 11.20 -21.85 18.02
C ARG A 473 10.29 -21.11 17.03
N ILE A 474 9.06 -20.79 17.44
CA ILE A 474 8.09 -20.11 16.58
C ILE A 474 8.57 -18.72 16.21
N ALA A 475 9.02 -17.95 17.21
CA ALA A 475 9.59 -16.62 16.97
C ALA A 475 10.73 -16.65 15.94
N ASN A 476 11.62 -17.65 16.01
CA ASN A 476 12.77 -17.73 15.12
C ASN A 476 12.48 -18.34 13.75
N THR A 477 11.38 -19.10 13.55
CA THR A 477 11.14 -19.80 12.27
C THR A 477 9.88 -19.38 11.52
N PHE A 478 8.94 -18.64 12.13
CA PHE A 478 7.68 -18.26 11.48
C PHE A 478 7.64 -16.79 11.05
N HIS A 479 8.37 -15.90 11.73
CA HIS A 479 8.24 -14.47 11.51
C HIS A 479 9.09 -13.96 10.34
N ALA A 480 8.43 -13.48 9.29
CA ALA A 480 9.03 -12.96 8.06
C ALA A 480 10.25 -13.79 7.60
N PRO A 481 10.09 -15.11 7.33
CA PRO A 481 11.20 -16.01 7.06
C PRO A 481 11.68 -15.88 5.60
N ALA A 482 12.16 -14.68 5.25
CA ALA A 482 12.37 -14.25 3.87
C ALA A 482 13.40 -15.13 3.14
N GLN A 483 14.60 -15.31 3.69
CA GLN A 483 15.63 -16.11 3.03
C GLN A 483 15.24 -17.58 2.91
N SER A 484 14.59 -18.16 3.92
CA SER A 484 14.11 -19.55 3.84
C SER A 484 13.04 -19.74 2.77
N MET A 485 12.12 -18.78 2.63
CA MET A 485 11.13 -18.76 1.54
C MET A 485 11.79 -18.60 0.17
N ILE A 486 12.76 -17.68 0.03
CA ILE A 486 13.51 -17.47 -1.21
C ILE A 486 14.25 -18.76 -1.62
N ASN A 487 14.92 -19.43 -0.67
CA ASN A 487 15.61 -20.70 -0.92
C ASN A 487 14.66 -21.82 -1.37
N ALA A 488 13.40 -21.79 -0.93
CA ALA A 488 12.38 -22.72 -1.39
C ALA A 488 11.79 -22.39 -2.77
N GLY A 489 12.16 -21.25 -3.37
CA GLY A 489 11.67 -20.79 -4.68
C GLY A 489 10.48 -19.84 -4.61
N VAL A 490 10.14 -19.30 -3.43
CA VAL A 490 9.09 -18.30 -3.27
C VAL A 490 9.62 -16.93 -3.68
N LYS A 491 8.82 -16.15 -4.42
CA LYS A 491 9.14 -14.75 -4.71
C LYS A 491 8.72 -13.88 -3.53
N VAL A 492 9.70 -13.34 -2.82
CA VAL A 492 9.51 -12.48 -1.65
C VAL A 492 9.84 -11.04 -2.02
N VAL A 493 8.95 -10.09 -1.70
CA VAL A 493 9.14 -8.65 -1.92
C VAL A 493 9.02 -7.90 -0.60
N PHE A 494 9.50 -6.66 -0.58
CA PHE A 494 9.61 -5.86 0.63
C PHE A 494 8.44 -4.88 0.78
N GLU A 495 7.90 -4.77 2.00
CA GLU A 495 6.96 -3.71 2.37
C GLU A 495 7.33 -3.00 3.67
N THR A 496 6.96 -1.73 3.78
CA THR A 496 7.08 -0.97 5.03
C THR A 496 5.84 -1.04 5.90
N ASP A 497 4.66 -1.27 5.29
CA ASP A 497 3.32 -1.16 5.89
C ASP A 497 2.96 0.26 6.36
N THR A 498 3.96 1.03 6.75
CA THR A 498 3.86 2.24 7.56
C THR A 498 4.76 3.37 7.04
N ASN A 499 4.54 4.60 7.52
CA ASN A 499 5.41 5.73 7.17
C ASN A 499 6.67 5.77 8.05
N VAL A 500 7.59 4.87 7.77
CA VAL A 500 8.89 4.70 8.44
C VAL A 500 10.04 4.87 7.46
N TYR A 501 11.23 5.14 8.00
CA TYR A 501 12.45 5.23 7.19
C TYR A 501 12.78 3.86 6.60
N ILE A 502 12.66 3.71 5.27
CA ILE A 502 12.74 2.40 4.59
C ILE A 502 14.07 1.67 4.86
N TRP A 503 15.15 2.41 5.02
CA TRP A 503 16.48 1.87 5.26
C TRP A 503 16.61 1.18 6.62
N ASP A 504 15.86 1.62 7.65
CA ASP A 504 15.80 0.94 8.96
C ASP A 504 15.24 -0.49 8.83
N HIS A 505 14.23 -0.65 7.99
CA HIS A 505 13.62 -1.95 7.73
C HIS A 505 14.52 -2.82 6.86
N MET A 506 15.20 -2.25 5.85
CA MET A 506 16.21 -2.98 5.08
C MET A 506 17.33 -3.50 5.98
N GLU A 507 17.84 -2.67 6.89
CA GLU A 507 18.79 -3.07 7.92
C GLU A 507 18.26 -4.24 8.74
N THR A 508 17.01 -4.15 9.20
CA THR A 508 16.38 -5.19 10.00
C THR A 508 16.28 -6.52 9.25
N PHE A 509 16.00 -6.51 7.95
CA PHE A 509 16.00 -7.72 7.10
C PHE A 509 17.39 -8.35 6.97
N VAL A 510 18.44 -7.53 6.84
CA VAL A 510 19.81 -8.01 6.66
C VAL A 510 20.43 -8.48 7.99
N THR A 511 20.20 -7.76 9.07
CA THR A 511 20.80 -8.04 10.38
C THR A 511 20.00 -9.00 11.23
N ARG A 512 18.66 -9.01 11.06
CA ARG A 512 17.69 -9.69 11.91
C ARG A 512 17.81 -9.32 13.40
N LYS A 513 18.31 -8.12 13.69
CA LYS A 513 18.65 -7.64 15.03
C LYS A 513 17.54 -6.74 15.57
N ASP A 514 17.10 -6.98 16.81
CA ASP A 514 16.17 -6.08 17.51
C ASP A 514 16.86 -4.88 18.16
N SER A 515 16.06 -3.97 18.72
CA SER A 515 16.56 -2.74 19.34
C SER A 515 17.45 -2.98 20.58
N LYS A 516 17.56 -4.22 21.07
CA LYS A 516 18.45 -4.63 22.17
C LYS A 516 19.67 -5.41 21.68
N GLY A 517 19.83 -5.57 20.37
CA GLY A 517 20.93 -6.31 19.77
C GLY A 517 20.69 -7.82 19.65
N LYS A 518 19.52 -8.35 20.07
CA LYS A 518 19.24 -9.78 19.93
C LYS A 518 18.91 -10.10 18.48
N VAL A 519 19.55 -11.16 17.96
CA VAL A 519 19.31 -11.66 16.60
C VAL A 519 18.22 -12.72 16.64
N TRP A 520 17.20 -12.58 15.79
CA TRP A 520 16.06 -13.48 15.69
C TRP A 520 15.96 -14.13 14.31
N GLY A 521 15.95 -15.45 14.25
CA GLY A 521 15.92 -16.20 13.00
C GLY A 521 17.13 -15.87 12.10
N PRO A 522 18.37 -16.12 12.57
CA PRO A 522 19.58 -15.76 11.83
C PRO A 522 19.68 -16.43 10.45
N GLN A 523 19.01 -17.56 10.23
CA GLN A 523 18.91 -18.21 8.92
C GLN A 523 18.11 -17.42 7.88
N ASP A 524 17.31 -16.44 8.32
CA ASP A 524 16.44 -15.62 7.48
C ASP A 524 17.01 -14.24 7.15
N ARG A 525 18.30 -14.02 7.42
CA ARG A 525 19.05 -12.85 6.93
C ARG A 525 19.12 -12.90 5.41
N VAL A 526 18.80 -11.78 4.78
CA VAL A 526 19.03 -11.57 3.34
C VAL A 526 20.30 -10.76 3.13
N ASP A 527 20.99 -10.96 2.02
CA ASP A 527 22.18 -10.16 1.68
C ASP A 527 21.81 -8.84 0.98
N HIS A 528 22.80 -7.96 0.79
CA HIS A 528 22.59 -6.64 0.20
C HIS A 528 22.02 -6.72 -1.23
N PRO A 529 22.55 -7.56 -2.15
CA PRO A 529 21.93 -7.75 -3.47
C PRO A 529 20.48 -8.24 -3.42
N THR A 530 20.16 -9.16 -2.52
CA THR A 530 18.81 -9.73 -2.39
C THR A 530 17.83 -8.69 -1.89
N ILE A 531 18.14 -7.94 -0.82
CA ILE A 531 17.23 -6.89 -0.33
C ILE A 531 17.02 -5.80 -1.38
N LEU A 532 18.04 -5.48 -2.19
CA LEU A 532 17.87 -4.53 -3.29
C LEU A 532 16.95 -5.07 -4.38
N LYS A 533 17.03 -6.36 -4.74
CA LYS A 533 16.08 -6.99 -5.67
C LYS A 533 14.65 -6.98 -5.10
N MET A 534 14.50 -7.29 -3.81
CA MET A 534 13.21 -7.28 -3.10
C MET A 534 12.53 -5.91 -3.12
N THR A 535 13.30 -4.82 -3.12
CA THR A 535 12.80 -3.42 -3.13
C THR A 535 12.82 -2.77 -4.52
N THR A 536 13.30 -3.46 -5.56
CA THR A 536 13.38 -2.91 -6.93
C THR A 536 12.85 -3.89 -7.97
N SER A 537 13.69 -4.75 -8.57
CA SER A 537 13.31 -5.58 -9.71
C SER A 537 12.19 -6.58 -9.39
N TRP A 538 12.24 -7.27 -8.25
CA TRP A 538 11.19 -8.20 -7.85
C TRP A 538 9.90 -7.46 -7.45
N ALA A 539 10.03 -6.30 -6.82
CA ALA A 539 8.91 -5.43 -6.51
C ALA A 539 8.26 -4.85 -7.79
N ALA A 540 9.04 -4.55 -8.83
CA ALA A 540 8.54 -4.09 -10.13
C ALA A 540 7.69 -5.17 -10.79
N ASP A 541 8.07 -6.45 -10.64
CA ASP A 541 7.21 -7.54 -11.07
C ASP A 541 5.92 -7.63 -10.20
N TYR A 542 5.99 -7.40 -8.88
CA TYR A 542 4.81 -7.46 -7.99
C TYR A 542 3.80 -6.38 -8.34
N VAL A 543 4.28 -5.19 -8.70
CA VAL A 543 3.44 -4.09 -9.16
C VAL A 543 3.12 -4.16 -10.66
N LEU A 544 3.46 -5.26 -11.35
CA LEU A 544 3.11 -5.52 -12.76
C LEU A 544 3.73 -4.55 -13.77
N LYS A 545 4.91 -4.00 -13.47
CA LYS A 545 5.67 -3.09 -14.35
C LYS A 545 7.14 -3.48 -14.56
N PRO A 546 7.53 -4.77 -14.64
CA PRO A 546 8.95 -5.16 -14.73
C PRO A 546 9.64 -4.71 -16.02
N ASN A 547 8.87 -4.50 -17.09
CA ASN A 547 9.37 -3.97 -18.36
C ASN A 547 9.63 -2.45 -18.32
N LYS A 548 9.24 -1.76 -17.24
CA LYS A 548 9.35 -0.30 -17.13
C LYS A 548 10.10 0.17 -15.89
N LEU A 549 10.04 -0.59 -14.79
CA LEU A 549 10.57 -0.20 -13.47
C LEU A 549 11.53 -1.26 -12.92
N GLY A 550 12.21 -0.91 -11.82
CA GLY A 550 12.94 -1.85 -10.97
C GLY A 550 14.37 -2.19 -11.40
N THR A 551 14.83 -1.71 -12.55
CA THR A 551 16.22 -1.85 -13.00
C THR A 551 16.67 -0.62 -13.80
N ILE A 552 17.97 -0.39 -13.87
CA ILE A 552 18.57 0.66 -14.71
C ILE A 552 19.00 0.05 -16.04
N GLU A 553 18.06 0.02 -17.00
CA GLU A 553 18.28 -0.53 -18.34
C GLU A 553 17.75 0.44 -19.40
N ARG A 554 18.38 0.45 -20.58
CA ARG A 554 17.92 1.26 -21.72
C ARG A 554 16.44 0.97 -22.02
N GLY A 555 15.64 2.01 -22.19
CA GLY A 555 14.21 1.95 -22.53
C GLY A 555 13.28 1.91 -21.32
N LYS A 556 13.79 1.66 -20.11
CA LYS A 556 13.00 1.73 -18.88
C LYS A 556 12.79 3.17 -18.42
N LEU A 557 11.79 3.38 -17.57
CA LEU A 557 11.50 4.69 -16.99
C LEU A 557 12.66 5.11 -16.08
N ALA A 558 12.99 6.38 -16.12
CA ALA A 558 14.07 6.97 -15.34
C ALA A 558 13.61 7.27 -13.90
N ASP A 559 13.46 6.20 -13.13
CA ASP A 559 13.24 6.23 -11.69
C ASP A 559 14.55 5.79 -11.02
N LEU A 560 15.27 6.73 -10.41
CA LEU A 560 16.65 6.54 -9.93
C LEU A 560 16.83 7.16 -8.55
N VAL A 561 17.71 6.57 -7.74
CA VAL A 561 18.13 7.15 -6.46
C VAL A 561 19.65 7.22 -6.41
N VAL A 562 20.20 8.38 -6.06
CA VAL A 562 21.62 8.54 -5.74
C VAL A 562 21.78 8.47 -4.22
N LEU A 563 22.70 7.64 -3.75
CA LEU A 563 22.96 7.42 -2.33
C LEU A 563 24.25 8.13 -1.90
N ASP A 564 24.34 8.53 -0.63
CA ASP A 564 25.54 9.10 -0.03
C ASP A 564 26.70 8.10 0.12
N ARG A 565 26.39 6.80 0.14
CA ARG A 565 27.33 5.71 0.43
C ARG A 565 27.17 4.49 -0.49
N ASP A 566 28.19 3.63 -0.51
CA ASP A 566 28.21 2.42 -1.34
C ASP A 566 27.42 1.27 -0.72
N PHE A 567 26.14 1.18 -1.08
CA PHE A 567 25.21 0.18 -0.55
C PHE A 567 25.73 -1.27 -0.54
N LEU A 568 26.59 -1.70 -1.47
CA LEU A 568 27.06 -3.10 -1.49
C LEU A 568 28.15 -3.41 -0.46
N THR A 569 28.81 -2.40 0.08
CA THR A 569 30.00 -2.58 0.92
C THR A 569 29.89 -1.94 2.29
N ILE A 570 28.84 -1.15 2.56
CA ILE A 570 28.63 -0.62 3.91
C ILE A 570 28.44 -1.80 4.89
N PRO A 571 28.87 -1.67 6.16
CA PRO A 571 28.55 -2.66 7.18
C PRO A 571 27.03 -2.83 7.34
N SER A 572 26.54 -4.06 7.45
CA SER A 572 25.09 -4.32 7.51
C SER A 572 24.37 -3.62 8.67
N ASP A 573 25.08 -3.30 9.76
CA ASP A 573 24.56 -2.55 10.92
C ASP A 573 24.48 -1.03 10.68
N ASP A 574 24.91 -0.53 9.52
CA ASP A 574 24.90 0.89 9.14
C ASP A 574 23.95 1.16 7.94
N ILE A 575 23.04 0.24 7.61
CA ILE A 575 22.08 0.38 6.49
C ILE A 575 21.06 1.47 6.77
N SER A 576 20.60 1.60 8.00
CA SER A 576 19.73 2.68 8.47
C SER A 576 20.32 4.08 8.25
N GLU A 577 21.65 4.18 8.14
CA GLU A 577 22.34 5.45 7.93
C GLU A 577 22.41 5.86 6.44
N VAL A 578 22.07 4.96 5.50
CA VAL A 578 22.02 5.30 4.07
C VAL A 578 21.07 6.47 3.85
N THR A 579 21.56 7.50 3.16
CA THR A 579 20.79 8.71 2.86
C THR A 579 20.72 8.93 1.34
N PRO A 580 19.51 8.87 0.75
CA PRO A 580 19.28 9.38 -0.60
C PRO A 580 19.68 10.86 -0.68
N VAL A 581 20.56 11.20 -1.62
CA VAL A 581 20.96 12.59 -1.87
C VAL A 581 20.21 13.20 -3.05
N LEU A 582 19.62 12.36 -3.91
CA LEU A 582 18.81 12.74 -5.06
C LEU A 582 17.86 11.60 -5.44
N THR A 583 16.60 11.92 -5.73
CA THR A 583 15.59 10.98 -6.26
C THR A 583 15.01 11.52 -7.56
N VAL A 584 15.00 10.67 -8.58
CA VAL A 584 14.41 10.91 -9.90
C VAL A 584 13.17 10.06 -10.05
N VAL A 585 12.07 10.65 -10.53
CA VAL A 585 10.86 9.92 -10.95
C VAL A 585 10.44 10.44 -12.31
N ASP A 586 10.21 9.53 -13.26
CA ASP A 586 9.81 9.87 -14.63
C ASP A 586 10.79 10.84 -15.31
N GLY A 587 12.08 10.67 -15.03
CA GLY A 587 13.17 11.52 -15.51
C GLY A 587 13.24 12.92 -14.90
N LYS A 588 12.39 13.23 -13.91
CA LYS A 588 12.41 14.52 -13.19
C LYS A 588 13.03 14.32 -11.81
N VAL A 589 13.91 15.23 -11.40
CA VAL A 589 14.42 15.27 -10.02
C VAL A 589 13.31 15.78 -9.11
N VAL A 590 12.76 14.87 -8.29
CA VAL A 590 11.66 15.17 -7.34
C VAL A 590 12.16 15.45 -5.93
N PHE A 591 13.39 15.03 -5.63
CA PHE A 591 14.07 15.30 -4.35
C PHE A 591 15.57 15.44 -4.59
N VAL A 592 16.21 16.35 -3.86
CA VAL A 592 17.67 16.51 -3.84
C VAL A 592 18.09 17.24 -2.57
N LEU A 593 19.20 16.83 -1.95
CA LEU A 593 19.79 17.54 -0.82
C LEU A 593 20.53 18.80 -1.27
N THR A 594 20.42 19.86 -0.48
CA THR A 594 21.03 21.18 -0.77
C THR A 594 22.51 21.10 -1.05
N ASP A 595 23.25 20.29 -0.28
CA ASP A 595 24.71 20.17 -0.42
C ASP A 595 25.08 19.49 -1.73
N PHE A 596 24.40 18.39 -2.06
CA PHE A 596 24.56 17.70 -3.33
C PHE A 596 24.19 18.59 -4.53
N ALA A 597 23.11 19.38 -4.39
CA ALA A 597 22.70 20.32 -5.41
C ALA A 597 23.76 21.41 -5.65
N ARG A 598 24.31 21.99 -4.57
CA ARG A 598 25.39 23.00 -4.64
C ARG A 598 26.66 22.43 -5.26
N GLU A 599 27.08 21.23 -4.84
CA GLU A 599 28.27 20.54 -5.37
C GLU A 599 28.21 20.32 -6.89
N ASN A 600 27.02 20.12 -7.44
CA ASN A 600 26.80 19.80 -8.85
C ASN A 600 26.27 20.99 -9.68
N ASN A 601 26.29 22.20 -9.11
CA ASN A 601 25.67 23.41 -9.70
C ASN A 601 24.23 23.12 -10.22
N PHE A 602 23.51 22.29 -9.47
CA PHE A 602 22.20 21.79 -9.80
C PHE A 602 21.15 22.70 -9.16
N ARG A 603 20.29 23.32 -9.98
CA ARG A 603 19.19 24.17 -9.53
C ARG A 603 17.86 23.47 -9.84
N PRO A 604 17.27 22.71 -8.90
CA PRO A 604 15.97 22.10 -9.13
C PRO A 604 14.88 23.17 -9.28
N ALA A 605 13.84 22.83 -10.04
CA ALA A 605 12.63 23.61 -10.10
C ALA A 605 11.79 23.34 -8.83
N GLY A 606 12.05 24.05 -7.72
CA GLY A 606 11.23 23.96 -6.51
C GLY A 606 11.98 24.10 -5.19
N SER A 607 11.24 24.03 -4.07
CA SER A 607 11.73 24.12 -2.69
C SER A 607 12.41 22.83 -2.20
N LEU A 608 13.63 22.57 -2.67
CA LEU A 608 14.76 23.04 -1.89
C LEU A 608 15.20 22.38 -0.57
N VAL A 609 14.40 21.61 0.17
CA VAL A 609 14.80 21.43 1.58
C VAL A 609 14.25 20.19 2.27
N SER A 610 15.19 19.31 2.65
CA SER A 610 15.40 18.75 3.99
C SER A 610 15.42 17.22 4.07
N THR A 611 16.16 16.66 5.03
CA THR A 611 16.23 15.21 5.25
C THR A 611 14.85 14.63 5.59
N TYR A 612 14.69 13.31 5.55
CA TYR A 612 13.46 12.67 6.05
C TYR A 612 13.12 13.13 7.48
N GLN A 613 14.12 13.20 8.36
CA GLN A 613 13.98 13.64 9.75
C GLN A 613 13.50 15.09 9.84
N ASP A 614 14.03 15.97 8.99
CA ASP A 614 13.59 17.36 8.93
C ASP A 614 12.13 17.49 8.44
N LEU A 615 11.71 16.68 7.46
CA LEU A 615 10.33 16.66 6.97
C LEU A 615 9.36 16.17 8.06
N VAL A 616 9.74 15.10 8.76
CA VAL A 616 8.97 14.58 9.90
C VAL A 616 8.83 15.64 11.00
N ALA A 617 9.89 16.39 11.29
CA ALA A 617 9.88 17.46 12.28
C ALA A 617 8.96 18.64 11.90
N ARG A 618 8.63 18.81 10.61
CA ARG A 618 7.70 19.84 10.11
C ARG A 618 6.23 19.42 10.16
N ARG A 619 5.93 18.17 10.50
CA ARG A 619 4.54 17.71 10.63
C ARG A 619 3.78 18.62 11.61
N PRO A 620 2.50 18.95 11.33
CA PRO A 620 1.68 19.70 12.27
C PRO A 620 1.70 19.05 13.66
N ALA A 621 2.00 19.84 14.70
CA ALA A 621 2.08 19.36 16.07
C ALA A 621 0.79 18.59 16.46
N GLY A 622 0.94 17.41 17.08
CA GLY A 622 -0.18 16.55 17.46
C GLY A 622 -0.84 15.77 16.32
N GLY A 623 -0.15 15.60 15.18
CA GLY A 623 -0.53 14.73 14.06
C GLY A 623 -0.61 13.26 14.47
N GLY A 624 -1.74 12.90 15.07
CA GLY A 624 -2.09 11.52 15.38
C GLY A 624 -3.61 11.39 15.38
N PHE A 625 -4.21 11.24 14.19
CA PHE A 625 -5.38 10.39 14.12
C PHE A 625 -4.86 8.96 14.26
N GLY A 626 -5.03 8.39 15.45
CA GLY A 626 -4.68 7.00 15.73
C GLY A 626 -5.49 6.07 14.83
N GLY A 627 -4.96 5.79 13.65
CA GLY A 627 -5.12 4.49 13.01
C GLY A 627 -4.07 3.61 13.65
N GLY A 628 -4.49 2.71 14.54
CA GLY A 628 -3.58 1.80 15.23
C GLY A 628 -2.71 1.08 14.21
N GLY A 629 -1.42 1.41 14.18
CA GLY A 629 -0.42 0.44 13.75
C GLY A 629 -0.56 -0.73 14.71
N GLY A 630 -1.04 -1.84 14.17
CA GLY A 630 -1.23 -3.09 14.91
C GLY A 630 0.02 -3.47 15.67
#